data_AF-A0A2M9ERM1-F1
#
_entry.id   AF-A0A2M9ERM1-F1
#
_cell.length_a   1.000
_cell.length_b   1.000
_cell.length_c   1.000
_cell.angle_alpha   90.00
_cell.angle_beta   90.00
_cell.angle_gamma   90.00
#
_symmetry.space_group_name_H-M   'P 1'
#
loop_
_entity.id
_entity.type
_entity.pdbx_description
1 polymer ?
#
loop_
_entity_poly.entity_id
_entity_poly.type
_entity_poly.pdbx_seq_one_letter_code
_entity_poly.pdbx_strand_id
1 'polypeptide(L)'
;MWDRAKNWLRRSDPLVLDLDGDGIELVAADGSVLFDHDGNRVAEATGWVAPDDGFLVIDKNGNGRIDDGSELFGDGNPDAFHDPEVQNTLSAGIRALRRYDSNQDGVFDAADTAFGQVRVWRDLNQDGVSQANELFTLADVGIQSIHLNPVSTADADVGHGNVADSTGQFTRTDGSQGNFYDMLLANNPFYRQFKDEVELTGRKRRIIPHGCCSI
;
A
#
# COMPACT_ATOMS: atom_id res chain seq x y z
N MET A 1 -19.72 0.70 -22.50
CA MET A 1 -19.19 1.96 -21.91
C MET A 1 -19.84 2.30 -20.56
N TRP A 2 -21.12 1.98 -20.33
CA TRP A 2 -21.80 2.26 -19.05
C TRP A 2 -21.52 1.26 -17.92
N ASP A 3 -21.17 0.00 -18.24
CA ASP A 3 -20.89 -1.03 -17.21
C ASP A 3 -19.54 -0.85 -16.51
N ARG A 4 -18.57 -0.18 -17.15
CA ARG A 4 -17.28 0.16 -16.52
C ARG A 4 -17.39 1.31 -15.52
N ALA A 5 -18.42 2.17 -15.63
CA ALA A 5 -18.63 3.29 -14.72
C ALA A 5 -19.42 2.91 -13.46
N LYS A 6 -20.23 1.84 -13.50
CA LYS A 6 -20.95 1.31 -12.32
C LYS A 6 -20.07 0.48 -11.39
N ASN A 7 -18.98 -0.08 -11.93
CA ASN A 7 -18.02 -0.91 -11.20
C ASN A 7 -16.66 -0.21 -11.06
N TRP A 8 -16.63 1.13 -11.08
CA TRP A 8 -15.39 1.88 -10.83
C TRP A 8 -15.08 1.83 -9.33
N LEU A 9 -14.53 0.69 -8.91
CA LEU A 9 -13.82 0.54 -7.66
C LEU A 9 -12.42 1.09 -7.92
N ARG A 10 -12.05 2.19 -7.26
CA ARG A 10 -10.67 2.65 -7.27
C ARG A 10 -9.83 1.57 -6.58
N ARG A 11 -9.09 0.80 -7.38
CA ARG A 11 -8.10 -0.14 -6.88
C ARG A 11 -6.85 0.66 -6.54
N SER A 12 -6.24 0.29 -5.42
CA SER A 12 -5.01 0.93 -4.96
C SER A 12 -3.83 0.09 -5.39
N ASP A 13 -2.76 0.77 -5.79
CA ASP A 13 -1.60 0.18 -6.42
C ASP A 13 -0.37 0.29 -5.54
N PRO A 14 -0.28 -0.42 -4.39
CA PRO A 14 0.94 -0.43 -3.62
C PRO A 14 1.90 -1.53 -4.10
N LEU A 15 3.19 -1.22 -4.01
CA LEU A 15 4.28 -2.16 -4.21
C LEU A 15 4.47 -3.02 -2.95
N VAL A 16 4.35 -4.34 -3.12
CA VAL A 16 4.46 -5.36 -2.07
C VAL A 16 5.64 -6.29 -2.34
N LEU A 17 6.23 -6.80 -1.27
CA LEU A 17 7.38 -7.68 -1.28
C LEU A 17 6.98 -9.06 -0.77
N ASP A 18 7.29 -10.10 -1.55
CA ASP A 18 7.22 -11.51 -1.14
C ASP A 18 8.48 -11.83 -0.32
N LEU A 19 8.35 -11.86 0.99
CA LEU A 19 9.49 -11.84 1.92
C LEU A 19 10.04 -13.22 2.24
N ASP A 20 9.19 -14.25 2.26
CA ASP A 20 9.59 -15.63 2.56
C ASP A 20 9.75 -16.52 1.32
N GLY A 21 9.32 -16.05 0.15
CA GLY A 21 9.57 -16.66 -1.15
C GLY A 21 8.59 -17.77 -1.52
N ASP A 22 7.41 -17.84 -0.90
CA ASP A 22 6.37 -18.79 -1.29
C ASP A 22 5.24 -18.19 -2.16
N GLY A 23 5.34 -16.89 -2.43
CA GLY A 23 4.46 -16.12 -3.32
C GLY A 23 3.66 -15.07 -2.55
N ILE A 24 3.15 -14.05 -3.23
CA ILE A 24 2.41 -12.98 -2.54
C ILE A 24 1.08 -13.50 -1.96
N GLU A 25 0.89 -13.29 -0.66
CA GLU A 25 -0.33 -13.69 0.04
C GLU A 25 -1.18 -12.47 0.44
N LEU A 26 -2.49 -12.55 0.19
CA LEU A 26 -3.40 -11.44 0.42
C LEU A 26 -4.71 -11.88 1.09
N VAL A 27 -5.23 -11.03 1.96
CA VAL A 27 -6.56 -11.16 2.56
C VAL A 27 -7.60 -10.35 1.78
N ALA A 28 -8.88 -10.66 2.02
CA ALA A 28 -10.00 -10.03 1.34
C ALA A 28 -10.40 -8.68 1.95
N ALA A 29 -11.01 -7.81 1.14
CA ALA A 29 -11.64 -6.56 1.58
C ALA A 29 -12.99 -6.80 2.30
N ASP A 30 -12.99 -7.62 3.35
CA ASP A 30 -14.19 -8.07 4.07
C ASP A 30 -14.58 -7.18 5.26
N GLY A 31 -13.80 -6.14 5.54
CA GLY A 31 -13.98 -5.22 6.67
C GLY A 31 -13.03 -5.46 7.84
N SER A 32 -12.14 -6.45 7.76
CA SER A 32 -11.11 -6.72 8.77
C SER A 32 -10.03 -5.63 8.81
N VAL A 33 -9.52 -5.21 7.66
CA VAL A 33 -8.50 -4.17 7.53
C VAL A 33 -9.07 -2.96 6.79
N LEU A 34 -8.87 -1.76 7.35
CA LEU A 34 -9.26 -0.49 6.73
C LEU A 34 -8.03 0.40 6.58
N PHE A 35 -7.84 0.98 5.38
CA PHE A 35 -6.74 1.91 5.11
C PHE A 35 -7.16 3.02 4.16
N ASP A 36 -6.54 4.20 4.30
CA ASP A 36 -6.81 5.39 3.47
C ASP A 36 -5.81 5.44 2.32
N HIS A 37 -6.16 4.82 1.18
CA HIS A 37 -5.22 4.69 0.06
C HIS A 37 -5.12 5.95 -0.85
N ASP A 38 -6.05 6.91 -0.82
CA ASP A 38 -5.93 8.20 -1.53
C ASP A 38 -5.49 9.37 -0.65
N GLY A 39 -5.39 9.18 0.68
CA GLY A 39 -5.14 10.29 1.60
C GLY A 39 -6.32 11.25 1.69
N ASN A 40 -7.55 10.75 1.48
CA ASN A 40 -8.77 11.56 1.52
C ASN A 40 -9.35 11.70 2.94
N ARG A 41 -8.67 11.13 3.95
CA ARG A 41 -9.07 11.02 5.37
C ARG A 41 -10.23 10.08 5.65
N VAL A 42 -10.50 9.15 4.74
CA VAL A 42 -11.45 8.06 4.91
C VAL A 42 -10.70 6.76 4.67
N ALA A 43 -10.64 5.91 5.69
CA ALA A 43 -10.13 4.57 5.54
C ALA A 43 -11.27 3.68 5.05
N GLU A 44 -11.06 2.90 3.99
CA GLU A 44 -12.01 1.90 3.50
C GLU A 44 -11.45 0.49 3.61
N ALA A 45 -12.33 -0.50 3.66
CA ALA A 45 -11.88 -1.88 3.62
C ALA A 45 -11.17 -2.18 2.31
N THR A 46 -10.06 -2.88 2.42
CA THR A 46 -9.15 -3.15 1.32
C THR A 46 -8.64 -4.57 1.41
N GLY A 47 -8.26 -5.15 0.27
CA GLY A 47 -7.42 -6.33 0.28
C GLY A 47 -6.09 -5.95 0.91
N TRP A 48 -5.47 -6.88 1.62
CA TRP A 48 -4.30 -6.52 2.43
C TRP A 48 -3.23 -7.59 2.35
N VAL A 49 -1.97 -7.17 2.44
CA VAL A 49 -0.82 -8.08 2.49
C VAL A 49 -0.88 -8.94 3.76
N ALA A 50 -0.59 -10.22 3.61
CA ALA A 50 -0.46 -11.12 4.75
C ALA A 50 0.79 -10.74 5.59
N PRO A 51 0.88 -11.18 6.87
CA PRO A 51 1.90 -10.69 7.82
C PRO A 51 3.32 -11.16 7.52
N ASP A 52 3.46 -12.24 6.74
CA ASP A 52 4.70 -12.83 6.21
C ASP A 52 5.40 -11.84 5.28
N ASP A 53 4.59 -11.18 4.44
CA ASP A 53 4.96 -10.23 3.40
C ASP A 53 4.87 -8.78 3.89
N GLY A 54 5.16 -7.81 3.01
CA GLY A 54 5.07 -6.40 3.42
C GLY A 54 4.98 -5.38 2.29
N PHE A 55 4.46 -4.20 2.63
CA PHE A 55 4.44 -3.05 1.75
C PHE A 55 5.80 -2.35 1.72
N LEU A 56 6.23 -1.89 0.55
CA LEU A 56 7.31 -0.91 0.47
C LEU A 56 6.74 0.48 0.80
N VAL A 57 7.37 1.19 1.71
CA VAL A 57 6.87 2.48 2.23
C VAL A 57 7.97 3.51 2.45
N ILE A 58 7.59 4.78 2.48
CA ILE A 58 8.44 5.90 2.88
C ILE A 58 7.61 6.91 3.68
N ASP A 59 8.04 7.19 4.91
CA ASP A 59 7.44 8.23 5.76
C ASP A 59 7.78 9.61 5.17
N LYS A 60 6.82 10.20 4.48
CA LYS A 60 6.98 11.46 3.74
C LYS A 60 6.89 12.67 4.64
N ASN A 61 6.11 12.55 5.71
CA ASN A 61 5.79 13.66 6.59
C ASN A 61 6.66 13.69 7.87
N GLY A 62 7.44 12.63 8.11
CA GLY A 62 8.41 12.50 9.19
C GLY A 62 7.79 12.23 10.57
N ASN A 63 6.58 11.67 10.64
CA ASN A 63 5.88 11.45 11.91
C ASN A 63 6.11 10.05 12.53
N GLY A 64 6.87 9.18 11.85
CA GLY A 64 7.20 7.84 12.30
C GLY A 64 6.09 6.81 12.09
N ARG A 65 5.10 7.10 11.26
CA ARG A 65 4.00 6.21 10.87
C ARG A 65 3.80 6.28 9.36
N ILE A 66 3.09 5.28 8.85
CA ILE A 66 2.54 5.28 7.50
C ILE A 66 1.04 5.46 7.66
N ASP A 67 0.55 6.66 7.39
CA ASP A 67 -0.83 7.03 7.69
C ASP A 67 -1.78 6.82 6.52
N ASP A 68 -1.30 6.98 5.29
CA ASP A 68 -2.12 6.91 4.09
C ASP A 68 -1.31 6.51 2.84
N GLY A 69 -2.01 6.37 1.72
CA GLY A 69 -1.44 5.92 0.45
C GLY A 69 -0.40 6.87 -0.14
N SER A 70 -0.23 8.10 0.37
CA SER A 70 0.84 8.99 -0.09
C SER A 70 2.24 8.53 0.36
N GLU A 71 2.29 7.61 1.32
CA GLU A 71 3.50 7.06 1.93
C GLU A 71 3.77 5.60 1.53
N LEU A 72 2.80 4.95 0.87
CA LEU A 72 3.04 3.70 0.15
C LEU A 72 3.73 3.99 -1.18
N PHE A 73 4.58 3.09 -1.68
CA PHE A 73 5.01 3.20 -3.08
C PHE A 73 3.88 2.76 -3.98
N GLY A 74 3.16 3.72 -4.59
CA GLY A 74 1.95 3.43 -5.34
C GLY A 74 1.24 4.60 -6.00
N ASP A 75 0.01 4.39 -6.47
CA ASP A 75 -0.81 5.43 -7.13
C ASP A 75 -1.28 6.55 -6.18
N GLY A 76 -1.32 6.30 -4.87
CA GLY A 76 -1.54 7.34 -3.86
C GLY A 76 -0.32 8.24 -3.66
N ASN A 77 0.88 7.79 -4.06
CA ASN A 77 2.12 8.52 -3.87
C ASN A 77 2.32 9.59 -4.94
N PRO A 78 2.47 10.88 -4.58
CA PRO A 78 2.73 11.94 -5.54
C PRO A 78 3.95 11.67 -6.43
N ASP A 79 4.98 10.97 -5.91
CA ASP A 79 6.20 10.63 -6.64
C ASP A 79 5.94 9.83 -7.92
N ALA A 80 4.85 9.05 -7.96
CA ALA A 80 4.47 8.27 -9.14
C ALA A 80 4.12 9.13 -10.36
N PHE A 81 3.87 10.44 -10.18
CA PHE A 81 3.40 11.36 -11.22
C PHE A 81 4.36 12.50 -11.53
N HIS A 82 5.57 12.49 -10.96
CA HIS A 82 6.52 13.60 -11.10
C HIS A 82 7.32 13.59 -12.42
N ASP A 83 7.40 12.45 -13.11
CA ASP A 83 8.17 12.31 -14.34
C ASP A 83 7.25 12.16 -15.57
N PRO A 84 7.12 13.20 -16.42
CA PRO A 84 6.31 13.13 -17.64
C PRO A 84 6.97 12.30 -18.76
N GLU A 85 8.27 11.99 -18.65
CA GLU A 85 9.01 11.14 -19.60
C GLU A 85 8.94 9.65 -19.22
N VAL A 86 8.71 9.34 -17.94
CA VAL A 86 8.40 7.97 -17.51
C VAL A 86 7.03 7.61 -18.04
N GLN A 87 7.09 6.87 -19.16
CA GLN A 87 5.95 6.35 -19.88
C GLN A 87 4.93 5.74 -18.89
N ASN A 88 3.64 5.96 -19.17
CA ASN A 88 2.49 5.24 -18.57
C ASN A 88 2.52 3.70 -18.84
N THR A 89 3.71 3.12 -19.06
CA THR A 89 3.96 1.69 -19.28
C THR A 89 4.39 0.97 -18.02
N LEU A 90 4.79 1.69 -16.97
CA LEU A 90 5.11 1.13 -15.66
C LEU A 90 3.99 1.42 -14.66
N SER A 91 3.79 0.48 -13.75
CA SER A 91 2.89 0.59 -12.59
C SER A 91 3.34 1.71 -11.63
N ALA A 92 2.43 2.27 -10.84
CA ALA A 92 2.68 3.51 -10.11
C ALA A 92 3.72 3.35 -9.01
N GLY A 93 3.75 2.22 -8.29
CA GLY A 93 4.73 1.95 -7.26
C GLY A 93 6.17 1.98 -7.78
N ILE A 94 6.41 1.36 -8.94
CA ILE A 94 7.73 1.40 -9.58
C ILE A 94 8.11 2.80 -10.06
N ARG A 95 7.16 3.57 -10.60
CA ARG A 95 7.45 4.97 -10.98
C ARG A 95 7.83 5.80 -9.76
N ALA A 96 7.14 5.63 -8.64
CA ALA A 96 7.47 6.28 -7.38
C ALA A 96 8.87 5.85 -6.89
N LEU A 97 9.20 4.56 -6.92
CA LEU A 97 10.50 4.06 -6.44
C LEU A 97 11.68 4.54 -7.29
N ARG A 98 11.53 4.59 -8.62
CA ARG A 98 12.55 5.11 -9.54
C ARG A 98 12.95 6.55 -9.26
N ARG A 99 12.12 7.34 -8.58
CA ARG A 99 12.47 8.69 -8.14
C ARG A 99 13.66 8.71 -7.17
N TYR A 100 13.90 7.59 -6.48
CA TYR A 100 14.91 7.42 -5.45
C TYR A 100 16.18 6.71 -5.93
N ASP A 101 16.19 6.24 -7.18
CA ASP A 101 17.40 5.80 -7.90
C ASP A 101 18.21 7.05 -8.28
N SER A 102 19.09 7.45 -7.37
CA SER A 102 19.83 8.70 -7.41
C SER A 102 21.06 8.64 -8.31
N ASN A 103 21.58 7.44 -8.57
CA ASN A 103 22.70 7.21 -9.49
C ASN A 103 22.23 6.78 -10.90
N GLN A 104 20.94 6.50 -11.07
CA GLN A 104 20.26 6.12 -12.32
C GLN A 104 20.79 4.82 -12.93
N ASP A 105 21.18 3.86 -12.10
CA ASP A 105 21.70 2.57 -12.57
C ASP A 105 20.60 1.50 -12.78
N GLY A 106 19.35 1.84 -12.45
CA GLY A 106 18.19 0.96 -12.60
C GLY A 106 18.00 -0.02 -11.44
N VAL A 107 18.74 0.17 -10.35
CA VAL A 107 18.66 -0.61 -9.11
C VAL A 107 18.50 0.36 -7.95
N PHE A 108 17.57 0.08 -7.04
CA PHE A 108 17.49 0.80 -5.78
C PHE A 108 18.30 0.05 -4.71
N ASP A 109 19.45 0.61 -4.30
CA ASP A 109 20.37 -0.03 -3.36
C ASP A 109 21.10 0.96 -2.43
N ALA A 110 22.07 0.47 -1.65
CA ALA A 110 22.81 1.28 -0.68
C ALA A 110 23.67 2.42 -1.30
N ALA A 111 23.86 2.45 -2.62
CA ALA A 111 24.44 3.58 -3.32
C ALA A 111 23.46 4.76 -3.42
N ASP A 112 22.17 4.54 -3.17
CA ASP A 112 21.15 5.57 -3.22
C ASP A 112 20.99 6.35 -1.92
N THR A 113 20.90 7.68 -2.09
CA THR A 113 20.79 8.63 -0.97
C THR A 113 19.58 8.37 -0.06
N ALA A 114 18.50 7.81 -0.60
CA ALA A 114 17.26 7.53 0.13
C ALA A 114 17.12 6.08 0.61
N PHE A 115 18.09 5.20 0.36
CA PHE A 115 18.01 3.79 0.74
C PHE A 115 17.74 3.60 2.24
N GLY A 116 18.39 4.41 3.07
CA GLY A 116 18.18 4.40 4.54
C GLY A 116 16.85 4.99 5.01
N GLN A 117 16.01 5.54 4.13
CA GLN A 117 14.71 6.15 4.45
C GLN A 117 13.54 5.22 4.12
N VAL A 118 13.68 4.41 3.06
CA VAL A 118 12.68 3.42 2.67
C VAL A 118 12.58 2.31 3.72
N ARG A 119 11.36 1.85 3.97
CA ARG A 119 11.05 0.80 4.95
C ARG A 119 10.18 -0.27 4.30
N VAL A 120 10.09 -1.40 4.98
CA VAL A 120 9.08 -2.43 4.76
C VAL A 120 8.10 -2.37 5.92
N TRP A 121 6.83 -2.15 5.61
CA TRP A 121 5.75 -2.25 6.59
C TRP A 121 5.15 -3.65 6.52
N ARG A 122 5.36 -4.42 7.59
CA ARG A 122 4.67 -5.70 7.81
C ARG A 122 3.62 -5.47 8.88
N ASP A 123 2.37 -5.38 8.48
CA ASP A 123 1.25 -5.28 9.42
C ASP A 123 1.05 -6.65 10.12
N LEU A 124 1.70 -6.81 11.27
CA LEU A 124 1.82 -8.11 11.94
C LEU A 124 0.52 -8.51 12.64
N ASN A 125 -0.28 -7.52 13.02
CA ASN A 125 -1.55 -7.72 13.73
C ASN A 125 -2.77 -7.56 12.82
N GLN A 126 -2.56 -7.17 11.55
CA GLN A 126 -3.58 -6.97 10.51
C GLN A 126 -4.65 -5.96 10.93
N ASP A 127 -4.24 -4.81 11.48
CA ASP A 127 -5.16 -3.75 11.88
C ASP A 127 -5.16 -2.52 10.95
N GLY A 128 -4.29 -2.51 9.93
CA GLY A 128 -4.18 -1.41 8.97
C GLY A 128 -3.56 -0.13 9.55
N VAL A 129 -3.00 -0.18 10.76
CA VAL A 129 -2.40 0.99 11.43
C VAL A 129 -0.92 0.77 11.62
N SER A 130 -0.09 1.53 10.90
CA SER A 130 1.36 1.40 11.03
C SER A 130 1.86 1.72 12.45
N GLN A 131 2.66 0.78 12.99
CA GLN A 131 3.30 0.89 14.30
C GLN A 131 4.82 0.75 14.19
N ALA A 132 5.56 1.33 15.14
CA ALA A 132 7.02 1.35 15.08
C ALA A 132 7.66 -0.05 15.07
N ASN A 133 7.02 -1.05 15.69
CA ASN A 133 7.47 -2.44 15.70
C ASN A 133 7.12 -3.24 14.43
N GLU A 134 6.48 -2.58 13.46
CA GLU A 134 6.05 -3.16 12.18
C GLU A 134 6.80 -2.56 10.99
N LEU A 135 7.64 -1.54 11.25
CA LEU A 135 8.45 -0.86 10.25
C LEU A 135 9.89 -1.37 10.33
N PHE A 136 10.29 -2.07 9.28
CA PHE A 136 11.61 -2.68 9.15
C PHE A 136 12.43 -1.93 8.12
N THR A 137 13.75 -1.84 8.29
CA THR A 137 14.62 -1.44 7.18
C THR A 137 14.69 -2.55 6.14
N LEU A 138 15.08 -2.23 4.90
CA LEU A 138 15.33 -3.25 3.87
C LEU A 138 16.35 -4.29 4.35
N ALA A 139 17.40 -3.87 5.06
CA ALA A 139 18.40 -4.76 5.62
C ALA A 139 17.86 -5.67 6.74
N ASP A 140 16.92 -5.20 7.57
CA ASP A 140 16.31 -6.00 8.64
C ASP A 140 15.52 -7.20 8.08
N VAL A 141 14.93 -7.05 6.89
CA VAL A 141 14.24 -8.13 6.16
C VAL A 141 15.13 -8.81 5.12
N GLY A 142 16.44 -8.57 5.16
CA GLY A 142 17.41 -9.26 4.31
C GLY A 142 17.40 -8.83 2.85
N ILE A 143 16.89 -7.64 2.51
CA ILE A 143 16.91 -7.09 1.15
C ILE A 143 18.16 -6.23 0.96
N GLN A 144 18.93 -6.53 -0.07
CA GLN A 144 20.11 -5.78 -0.47
C GLN A 144 19.79 -4.72 -1.53
N SER A 145 18.98 -5.08 -2.54
CA SER A 145 18.65 -4.20 -3.65
C SER A 145 17.34 -4.58 -4.33
N ILE A 146 16.67 -3.62 -4.97
CA ILE A 146 15.43 -3.83 -5.73
C ILE A 146 15.67 -3.45 -7.20
N HIS A 147 15.36 -4.35 -8.13
CA HIS A 147 15.50 -4.10 -9.56
C HIS A 147 14.32 -3.30 -10.08
N LEU A 148 14.56 -2.19 -10.78
CA LEU A 148 13.52 -1.23 -11.15
C LEU A 148 12.91 -1.47 -12.53
N ASN A 149 13.11 -2.66 -13.12
CA ASN A 149 12.63 -3.04 -14.45
C ASN A 149 11.62 -4.20 -14.34
N PRO A 150 10.38 -3.92 -13.90
CA PRO A 150 9.36 -4.95 -13.77
C PRO A 150 8.87 -5.44 -15.14
N VAL A 151 8.14 -6.55 -15.12
CA VAL A 151 7.38 -7.08 -16.24
C VAL A 151 5.90 -7.09 -15.89
N SER A 152 5.03 -6.81 -16.86
CA SER A 152 3.58 -6.92 -16.64
C SER A 152 3.19 -8.38 -16.44
N THR A 153 2.28 -8.61 -15.50
CA THR A 153 1.62 -9.91 -15.27
C THR A 153 0.36 -10.08 -16.11
N ALA A 154 -0.03 -9.04 -16.88
CA ALA A 154 -1.31 -8.93 -17.57
C ALA A 154 -2.53 -9.04 -16.63
N ASP A 155 -2.49 -8.29 -15.51
CA ASP A 155 -3.56 -8.24 -14.50
C ASP A 155 -3.89 -9.63 -13.93
N ALA A 156 -2.87 -10.35 -13.45
CA ALA A 156 -3.05 -11.67 -12.87
C ALA A 156 -3.86 -11.60 -11.56
N ASP A 157 -4.98 -12.31 -11.50
CA ASP A 157 -5.74 -12.51 -10.27
C ASP A 157 -4.93 -13.37 -9.29
N VAL A 158 -4.70 -12.82 -8.09
CA VAL A 158 -3.93 -13.46 -7.02
C VAL A 158 -4.81 -13.81 -5.82
N GLY A 159 -6.12 -13.85 -6.01
CA GLY A 159 -7.09 -14.26 -5.00
C GLY A 159 -7.80 -13.09 -4.32
N HIS A 160 -8.97 -13.39 -3.75
CA HIS A 160 -9.78 -12.46 -2.95
C HIS A 160 -10.16 -11.15 -3.67
N GLY A 161 -10.12 -11.14 -5.00
CA GLY A 161 -10.39 -9.96 -5.83
C GLY A 161 -9.19 -9.03 -5.97
N ASN A 162 -8.02 -9.39 -5.44
CA ASN A 162 -6.76 -8.70 -5.62
C ASN A 162 -6.09 -9.14 -6.93
N VAL A 163 -5.37 -8.21 -7.55
CA VAL A 163 -4.71 -8.44 -8.83
C VAL A 163 -3.27 -7.93 -8.71
N ALA A 164 -2.31 -8.63 -9.32
CA ALA A 164 -0.98 -8.08 -9.56
C ALA A 164 -0.97 -7.44 -10.94
N ASP A 165 -0.51 -6.20 -11.09
CA ASP A 165 -0.34 -5.49 -12.38
C ASP A 165 1.03 -5.79 -13.00
N SER A 166 2.07 -5.72 -12.18
CA SER A 166 3.44 -6.00 -12.58
C SER A 166 4.20 -6.75 -11.49
N THR A 167 5.32 -7.37 -11.88
CA THR A 167 6.22 -8.06 -10.96
C THR A 167 7.66 -7.81 -11.34
N GLY A 168 8.55 -7.83 -10.36
CA GLY A 168 9.99 -7.77 -10.55
C GLY A 168 10.73 -8.50 -9.45
N GLN A 169 12.03 -8.29 -9.37
CA GLN A 169 12.90 -9.00 -8.44
C GLN A 169 13.63 -8.05 -7.50
N PHE A 170 13.91 -8.53 -6.29
CA PHE A 170 14.88 -7.94 -5.39
C PHE A 170 15.95 -8.99 -5.05
N THR A 171 17.17 -8.53 -4.78
CA THR A 171 18.27 -9.39 -4.36
C THR A 171 18.38 -9.34 -2.84
N ARG A 172 18.43 -10.52 -2.22
CA ARG A 172 18.63 -10.68 -0.77
C ARG A 172 20.11 -10.56 -0.40
N THR A 173 20.38 -10.26 0.86
CA THR A 173 21.75 -10.15 1.41
C THR A 173 22.54 -11.45 1.34
N ASP A 174 21.88 -12.60 1.21
CA ASP A 174 22.52 -13.90 1.00
C ASP A 174 22.76 -14.23 -0.49
N GLY A 175 22.40 -13.33 -1.40
CA GLY A 175 22.52 -13.47 -2.85
C GLY A 175 21.36 -14.20 -3.52
N SER A 176 20.37 -14.70 -2.78
CA SER A 176 19.14 -15.24 -3.37
C SER A 176 18.25 -14.12 -3.94
N GLN A 177 17.29 -14.49 -4.79
CA GLN A 177 16.33 -13.55 -5.36
C GLN A 177 14.96 -13.72 -4.69
N GLY A 178 14.24 -12.61 -4.51
CA GLY A 178 12.83 -12.58 -4.13
C GLY A 178 12.02 -11.79 -5.15
N ASN A 179 10.70 -11.87 -5.04
CA ASN A 179 9.79 -11.19 -5.96
C ASN A 179 9.12 -10.01 -5.27
N PHE A 180 8.81 -8.98 -6.04
CA PHE A 180 7.87 -7.96 -5.63
C PHE A 180 6.76 -7.84 -6.66
N TYR A 181 5.66 -7.20 -6.28
CA TYR A 181 4.52 -6.99 -7.12
C TYR A 181 3.99 -5.56 -6.94
N ASP A 182 3.60 -4.91 -8.04
CA ASP A 182 2.68 -3.77 -7.94
C ASP A 182 1.26 -4.32 -8.01
N MET A 183 0.46 -3.99 -7.00
CA MET A 183 -0.85 -4.60 -6.82
C MET A 183 -1.96 -3.74 -7.40
N LEU A 184 -3.16 -4.31 -7.44
CA LEU A 184 -4.42 -3.62 -7.64
C LEU A 184 -5.36 -4.20 -6.59
N LEU A 185 -5.20 -3.74 -5.35
CA LEU A 185 -5.89 -4.28 -4.19
C LEU A 185 -7.41 -4.10 -4.33
N ALA A 186 -8.14 -5.13 -3.89
CA ALA A 186 -9.58 -5.06 -3.77
C ALA A 186 -9.96 -3.90 -2.84
N ASN A 187 -11.03 -3.19 -3.13
CA ASN A 187 -11.57 -2.15 -2.25
C ASN A 187 -13.04 -2.42 -2.01
N ASN A 188 -13.51 -2.19 -0.78
CA ASN A 188 -14.90 -2.34 -0.41
C ASN A 188 -15.34 -1.12 0.43
N PRO A 189 -15.86 -0.08 -0.22
CA PRO A 189 -16.21 1.16 0.46
C PRO A 189 -17.46 1.02 1.35
N PHE A 190 -18.12 -0.14 1.39
CA PHE A 190 -19.22 -0.36 2.34
C PHE A 190 -18.73 -0.25 3.78
N TYR A 191 -17.54 -0.78 4.07
CA TYR A 191 -16.85 -0.62 5.34
C TYR A 191 -15.91 0.58 5.24
N ARG A 192 -16.16 1.60 6.07
CA ARG A 192 -15.32 2.80 6.08
C ARG A 192 -15.30 3.47 7.44
N GLN A 193 -14.21 4.18 7.71
CA GLN A 193 -14.02 4.99 8.90
C GLN A 193 -13.46 6.36 8.51
N PHE A 194 -14.12 7.42 8.95
CA PHE A 194 -13.57 8.77 8.82
C PHE A 194 -12.46 8.95 9.86
N LYS A 195 -11.29 9.43 9.42
CA LYS A 195 -10.14 9.69 10.31
C LYS A 195 -10.32 10.99 11.11
N ASP A 196 -11.19 11.90 10.63
CA ASP A 196 -11.55 13.12 11.35
C ASP A 196 -12.62 12.84 12.42
N GLU A 197 -12.33 13.23 13.67
CA GLU A 197 -13.38 13.32 14.70
C GLU A 197 -14.22 14.57 14.50
N VAL A 198 -15.53 14.40 14.29
CA VAL A 198 -16.46 15.53 14.34
C VAL A 198 -16.68 15.91 15.81
N GLU A 199 -15.96 16.93 16.30
CA GLU A 199 -16.28 17.51 17.60
C GLU A 199 -17.72 18.06 17.62
N LEU A 200 -18.61 17.38 18.34
CA LEU A 200 -19.96 17.86 18.58
C LEU A 200 -19.91 19.02 19.59
N THR A 201 -19.69 20.25 19.12
CA THR A 201 -19.75 21.43 19.98
C THR A 201 -21.16 21.63 20.58
N GLY A 202 -21.24 21.52 21.91
CA GLY A 202 -22.17 22.18 22.85
C GLY A 202 -23.70 22.12 22.69
N ARG A 203 -24.29 21.77 21.54
CA ARG A 203 -25.75 21.83 21.31
C ARG A 203 -26.37 20.70 20.48
N LYS A 204 -25.69 19.57 20.31
CA LYS A 204 -26.32 18.35 19.75
C LYS A 204 -25.87 17.08 20.46
N ARG A 205 -26.19 16.98 21.75
CA ARG A 205 -26.30 15.69 22.45
C ARG A 205 -27.73 15.49 22.94
N ARG A 206 -28.68 15.45 22.00
CA ARG A 206 -30.02 14.92 22.31
C ARG A 206 -29.99 13.43 21.96
N ILE A 207 -29.55 12.65 22.95
CA ILE A 207 -29.84 11.21 23.01
C ILE A 207 -31.36 11.10 22.83
N ILE A 208 -31.81 10.42 21.77
CA ILE A 208 -33.21 10.02 21.66
C ILE A 208 -33.35 8.87 22.67
N PRO A 209 -34.06 9.05 23.81
CA PRO A 209 -34.29 7.94 24.69
C PRO A 209 -35.17 6.95 23.93
N HIS A 210 -34.78 5.67 23.94
CA HIS A 210 -35.67 4.59 23.53
C HIS A 210 -36.82 4.53 24.54
N GLY A 211 -37.84 5.35 24.30
CA GLY A 211 -39.12 5.34 24.99
C GLY A 211 -39.96 4.22 24.40
N CYS A 212 -40.04 3.14 25.17
CA CYS A 212 -41.06 2.09 25.16
C CYS A 212 -42.35 2.46 24.41
N CYS A 213 -42.75 1.64 23.44
CA CYS A 213 -44.11 1.59 22.94
C CYS A 213 -44.76 0.32 23.50
N SER A 214 -45.56 0.49 24.56
CA SER A 214 -46.59 -0.47 24.95
C SER A 214 -47.91 0.28 24.93
N ILE A 215 -48.76 -0.01 23.95
CA ILE A 215 -50.21 -0.24 24.09
C ILE A 215 -50.59 -1.26 23.02
#